data_AF-A0A7C1JT23-F1
#
_entry.id   AF-A0A7C1JT23-F1
#
_cell.length_a   1.000
_cell.length_b   1.000
_cell.length_c   1.000
_cell.angle_alpha   90.00
_cell.angle_beta   90.00
_cell.angle_gamma   90.00
#
_symmetry.space_group_name_H-M   'P 1'
#
loop_
_entity.id
_entity.type
_entity.pdbx_description
1 polymer ?
#
loop_
_entity_poly.entity_id
_entity_poly.type
_entity_poly.pdbx_seq_one_letter_code
_entity_poly.pdbx_strand_id
1 'polypeptide(L)' 'MAEADLIARYNYDEFVPAKFELWMNFAASPPLGQPAPDFPLWHLDGSETRLSAIWSQHMYTIVEFGSFT' A
#
# COMPACT_ATOMS: atom_id res chain seq x y z
N MET A 1 -20.54 12.05 -0.70
CA MET A 1 -20.83 10.60 -0.65
C MET A 1 -20.87 10.20 0.80
N ALA A 2 -21.80 9.31 1.19
CA ALA A 2 -21.81 8.78 2.54
C ALA A 2 -20.67 7.77 2.71
N GLU A 3 -20.13 7.63 3.91
CA GLU A 3 -19.05 6.70 4.25
C GLU A 3 -19.42 5.23 3.94
N ALA A 4 -20.68 4.87 4.15
CA ALA A 4 -21.21 3.55 3.82
C ALA A 4 -21.12 3.23 2.31
N ASP A 5 -21.26 4.24 1.43
CA ASP A 5 -21.14 4.05 -0.02
C ASP A 5 -19.70 3.77 -0.45
N LEU A 6 -18.71 4.29 0.30
CA LEU A 6 -17.29 4.08 0.03
C LEU A 6 -16.86 2.67 0.43
N ILE A 7 -17.32 2.19 1.60
CA ILE A 7 -17.04 0.82 2.07
C ILE A 7 -17.67 -0.22 1.14
N ALA A 8 -18.91 -0.01 0.69
CA ALA A 8 -19.58 -0.91 -0.23
C ALA A 8 -18.88 -1.01 -1.60
N ARG A 9 -18.19 0.07 -2.04
CA ARG A 9 -17.40 0.09 -3.28
C ARG A 9 -15.98 -0.43 -3.12
N TYR A 10 -15.43 -0.37 -1.90
CA TYR A 10 -14.14 -0.93 -1.55
C TYR A 10 -14.27 -2.43 -1.22
N ASN A 11 -14.81 -3.19 -2.17
CA ASN A 11 -14.82 -4.65 -2.10
C ASN A 11 -14.01 -5.17 -3.28
N TYR A 12 -12.91 -5.88 -2.99
CA TYR A 12 -12.04 -6.51 -3.99
C TYR A 12 -12.52 -7.94 -4.30
N ASP A 13 -13.83 -8.16 -4.33
CA ASP A 13 -14.42 -9.41 -4.80
C ASP A 13 -14.04 -9.71 -6.27
N GLU A 14 -13.74 -8.67 -7.04
CA GLU A 14 -13.30 -8.78 -8.44
C GLU A 14 -12.31 -7.68 -8.82
N PHE A 15 -11.22 -8.04 -9.51
CA PHE A 15 -10.21 -7.10 -9.97
C PHE A 15 -10.59 -6.49 -11.34
N VAL A 16 -11.51 -5.52 -11.33
CA VAL A 16 -11.94 -4.77 -12.52
C VAL A 16 -11.61 -3.28 -12.42
N PRO A 17 -11.26 -2.60 -13.54
CA PRO A 17 -10.89 -1.18 -13.57
C PRO A 17 -11.85 -0.27 -12.81
N ALA A 18 -13.15 -0.45 -12.99
CA ALA A 18 -14.18 0.36 -12.34
C ALA A 18 -14.12 0.34 -10.80
N LYS A 19 -13.55 -0.70 -10.19
CA LYS A 19 -13.42 -0.85 -8.74
C LYS A 19 -12.11 -0.26 -8.20
N PHE A 20 -10.98 -0.42 -8.91
CA PHE A 20 -9.67 0.04 -8.42
C PHE A 20 -9.24 1.41 -8.94
N GLU A 21 -9.62 1.82 -10.16
CA GLU A 21 -9.13 3.07 -10.78
C GLU A 21 -9.53 4.31 -9.98
N LEU A 22 -10.67 4.28 -9.30
CA LEU A 22 -11.12 5.37 -8.42
C LEU A 22 -10.18 5.63 -7.24
N TRP A 23 -9.43 4.60 -6.81
CA TRP A 23 -8.51 4.67 -5.68
C TRP A 23 -7.06 4.83 -6.11
N MET A 24 -6.75 4.54 -7.37
CA MET A 24 -5.39 4.60 -7.89
C MET A 24 -5.01 6.03 -8.29
N ASN A 25 -4.12 6.64 -7.51
CA ASN A 25 -3.49 7.91 -7.87
C ASN A 25 -2.19 7.67 -8.65
N PHE A 26 -2.32 7.17 -9.89
CA PHE A 26 -1.17 6.86 -10.74
C PHE A 26 -0.27 8.08 -10.99
N ALA A 27 -0.86 9.27 -11.10
CA ALA A 27 -0.12 10.52 -11.32
C ALA A 27 0.81 10.89 -10.15
N ALA A 28 0.46 10.50 -8.92
CA ALA A 28 1.29 10.72 -7.74
C ALA A 28 2.16 9.51 -7.38
N SER A 29 2.15 8.44 -8.19
CA SER A 29 2.94 7.25 -7.92
C SER A 29 4.44 7.55 -8.07
N PRO A 30 5.31 7.02 -7.18
CA PRO A 30 6.75 7.21 -7.32
C PRO A 30 7.28 6.68 -8.66
N PRO A 31 8.21 7.38 -9.31
CA PRO A 31 8.81 6.92 -10.55
C PRO A 31 9.67 5.67 -10.34
N LEU A 32 9.75 4.81 -11.35
CA LEU A 32 10.62 3.64 -11.35
C LEU A 32 12.10 4.03 -11.43
N GLY A 33 12.97 3.19 -10.87
CA GLY A 33 14.42 3.38 -10.87
C GLY A 33 14.93 4.43 -9.88
N GLN A 34 14.03 5.09 -9.14
CA GLN A 34 14.38 5.94 -8.01
C GLN A 34 14.30 5.16 -6.69
N PRO A 35 15.00 5.58 -5.63
CA PRO A 35 14.78 5.05 -4.29
C PRO A 35 13.30 5.17 -3.91
N ALA A 36 12.73 4.10 -3.36
CA ALA A 36 11.34 4.13 -2.87
C ALA A 36 11.19 5.14 -1.72
N PRO A 37 10.00 5.75 -1.55
CA PRO A 37 9.73 6.59 -0.40
C PRO A 37 9.85 5.78 0.90
N ASP A 38 10.43 6.38 1.92
CA ASP A 38 10.51 5.78 3.25
C ASP A 38 9.27 6.13 4.07
N PHE A 39 8.73 5.17 4.81
CA PHE A 39 7.53 5.32 5.62
C PHE A 39 7.57 4.42 6.86
N PRO A 40 6.84 4.79 7.94
CA PRO A 40 6.79 3.97 9.15
C PRO A 40 6.03 2.67 8.91
N LEU A 41 6.48 1.62 9.58
CA LEU A 41 5.92 0.28 9.57
C LEU A 41 5.79 -0.19 11.02
N TRP A 42 4.89 -1.13 11.26
CA TRP A 42 4.71 -1.72 12.59
C TRP A 42 4.90 -3.23 12.51
N HIS A 43 5.70 -3.76 13.42
CA HIS A 43 5.74 -5.18 13.68
C HIS A 43 4.44 -5.61 14.38
N LEU A 44 4.13 -6.92 14.32
CA LEU A 44 2.93 -7.48 14.96
C LEU A 44 2.93 -7.32 16.49
N ASP A 45 4.09 -7.10 17.10
CA ASP A 45 4.24 -6.81 18.52
C ASP A 45 4.01 -5.34 18.88
N GLY A 46 3.70 -4.48 17.89
CA GLY A 46 3.45 -3.06 18.07
C GLY A 46 4.70 -2.18 18.06
N SER A 47 5.90 -2.77 17.91
CA SER A 47 7.11 -1.97 17.74
C SER A 47 7.15 -1.29 16.36
N GLU A 48 7.62 -0.05 16.34
CA GLU A 48 7.75 0.74 15.11
C GLU A 48 9.10 0.46 14.43
N THR A 49 9.07 0.38 13.10
CA THR A 49 10.24 0.35 12.22
C THR A 49 9.99 1.25 11.01
N ARG A 50 10.93 1.29 10.07
CA ARG A 50 10.81 2.04 8.81
C ARG A 50 11.17 1.13 7.65
N LEU A 51 10.59 1.36 6.48
CA LEU A 51 10.95 0.61 5.28
C LEU A 51 12.47 0.67 5.04
N SER A 52 13.08 1.82 5.30
CA SER A 52 14.52 2.02 5.14
C SER A 52 15.40 1.20 6.07
N ALA A 53 14.91 0.87 7.27
CA ALA A 53 15.60 -0.02 8.19
C ALA A 53 15.54 -1.48 7.72
N ILE A 54 14.48 -1.87 7.01
CA ILE A 54 14.29 -3.23 6.48
C ILE A 54 15.13 -3.44 5.22
N TRP A 55 14.98 -2.59 4.20
CA TRP A 55 15.61 -2.83 2.90
C TRP A 55 17.14 -2.73 2.92
N SER A 56 17.73 -2.12 3.96
CA SER A 56 19.18 -1.94 4.10
C SER A 56 19.86 -3.23 4.55
N GLN A 57 19.08 -4.19 5.06
CA GLN A 57 19.53 -5.49 5.52
C GLN A 57 19.45 -6.56 4.43
N HIS A 58 18.89 -6.23 3.26
CA HIS A 58 18.59 -7.18 2.20
C HIS A 58 19.09 -6.69 0.84
N MET A 59 19.55 -7.60 0.00
CA MET A 59 19.95 -7.28 -1.38
C MET A 59 18.73 -6.92 -2.25
N TYR A 60 17.56 -7.50 -1.93
CA TYR A 60 16.28 -7.23 -2.57
C TYR A 60 15.17 -7.23 -1.52
N THR A 61 14.18 -6.36 -1.70
CA THR A 61 12.99 -6.29 -0.85
C THR A 61 11.76 -6.20 -1.74
N ILE A 62 10.81 -7.12 -1.53
CA ILE A 62 9.50 -7.12 -2.18
C ILE A 62 8.48 -6.68 -1.13
N VAL A 63 7.68 -5.68 -1.45
CA VAL A 63 6.65 -5.15 -0.56
C VAL A 63 5.28 -5.52 -1.13
N GLU A 64 4.46 -6.19 -0.31
CA GLU A 64 3.08 -6.53 -0.62
C GLU A 64 2.16 -5.74 0.32
N PHE A 65 1.19 -5.03 -0.24
CA PHE A 65 0.17 -4.33 0.52
C PHE A 65 -1.11 -5.15 0.52
N GLY A 66 -1.68 -5.35 1.70
CA GLY A 66 -2.94 -6.06 1.89
C GLY A 66 -3.67 -5.55 3.12
N SER A 67 -4.95 -5.91 3.22
CA SER A 67 -5.79 -5.64 4.39
C SER A 67 -6.20 -6.96 5.04
N PHE A 68 -6.20 -7.00 6.37
CA PHE A 68 -6.89 -8.04 7.11
C PHE A 68 -8.35 -7.62 7.24
N THR A 69 -9.27 -8.49 6.81
CA THR A 69 -10.72 -8.36 7.07
C THR A 69 -11.13 -9.21 8.24
#